data_AF-A0A377TU64-F1
#
_entry.id   AF-A0A377TU64-F1
#
_cell.length_a   1.000
_cell.length_b   1.000
_cell.length_c   1.000
_cell.angle_alpha   90.00
_cell.angle_beta   90.00
_cell.angle_gamma   90.00
#
_symmetry.space_group_name_H-M   'P 1'
#
loop_
_entity.id
_entity.type
_entity.pdbx_description
1 polymer ?
#
loop_
_entity_poly.entity_id
_entity_poly.type
_entity_poly.pdbx_seq_one_letter_code
_entity_poly.pdbx_strand_id
1 'polypeptide(L)'
;MRISVISAAVCCALFPLISVSAAGLSVEQRLAQLEARLNLAEQQASEASRRAQRAEQQTAAAEQRAAAAEQQVQALSQQTTAREQKQQATNQQLSEQLAKRAPDDGFTFNAYARSGMLVNSHGKGARGGPGVSPASSLNGDAHVGRLGNEKDNYAELSFGKKLTFNDGSWARFKTMLADGPPTRIRGFRITTATI
;
A
#
# COMPACT_ATOMS: atom_id res chain seq x y z
N MET A 1 18.24 -5.49 49.77
CA MET A 1 18.55 -6.84 50.28
C MET A 1 17.86 -7.94 49.44
N ARG A 2 18.20 -8.10 48.15
CA ARG A 2 17.51 -9.08 47.25
C ARG A 2 18.42 -9.90 46.34
N ILE A 3 19.74 -9.70 46.42
CA ILE A 3 20.73 -10.39 45.55
C ILE A 3 21.25 -11.68 46.22
N SER A 4 21.14 -11.81 47.54
CA SER A 4 21.66 -12.96 48.29
C SER A 4 20.84 -14.25 48.15
N VAL A 5 19.57 -14.18 47.73
CA VAL A 5 18.67 -15.35 47.68
C VAL A 5 18.81 -16.14 46.36
N ILE A 6 19.23 -15.48 45.29
CA ILE A 6 19.38 -16.13 43.96
C ILE A 6 20.70 -16.90 43.89
N SER A 7 21.76 -16.42 44.55
CA SER A 7 23.06 -17.11 44.61
C SER A 7 22.96 -18.46 45.36
N ALA A 8 22.14 -18.55 46.41
CA ALA A 8 21.94 -19.80 47.15
C ALA A 8 21.20 -20.88 46.35
N ALA A 9 20.30 -20.50 45.43
CA ALA A 9 19.55 -21.45 44.61
C ALA A 9 20.40 -22.05 43.47
N VAL A 10 21.38 -21.30 42.95
CA VAL A 10 22.29 -21.78 41.89
C VAL A 10 23.34 -22.77 42.44
N CYS A 11 23.78 -22.62 43.69
CA CYS A 11 24.71 -23.58 44.31
C CYS A 11 24.08 -24.94 44.63
N CYS A 12 22.78 -25.01 44.93
CA CYS A 12 22.11 -26.28 45.25
C CYS A 12 21.70 -27.11 44.02
N ALA A 13 21.68 -26.52 42.83
CA ALA A 13 21.35 -27.23 41.59
C ALA A 13 22.58 -27.87 40.89
N LEU A 14 23.79 -27.57 41.36
CA LEU A 14 25.06 -28.03 40.77
C LEU A 14 25.69 -29.26 41.45
N PHE A 15 25.11 -29.75 42.55
CA PHE A 15 25.60 -30.93 43.27
C PHE A 15 24.47 -31.92 43.54
N PRO A 16 24.32 -33.00 42.76
CA PRO A 16 23.57 -34.14 43.24
C PRO A 16 24.33 -34.73 44.44
N LEU A 17 23.64 -34.87 45.57
CA LEU A 17 24.07 -35.69 46.71
C LEU A 17 24.28 -37.13 46.21
N ILE A 18 25.50 -37.45 45.80
CA ILE A 18 25.92 -38.82 45.54
C ILE A 18 26.13 -39.45 46.92
N SER A 19 25.15 -40.21 47.39
CA SER A 19 25.38 -41.19 48.45
C SER A 19 26.41 -42.20 47.91
N VAL A 20 27.68 -42.01 48.27
CA VAL A 20 28.75 -42.97 47.98
C VAL A 20 28.59 -44.14 48.95
N SER A 21 27.74 -45.11 48.59
CA SER A 21 27.83 -46.45 49.18
C SER A 21 29.09 -47.10 48.63
N ALA A 22 30.14 -47.17 49.45
CA ALA A 22 31.34 -47.94 49.14
C ALA A 22 31.02 -49.44 49.31
N ALA A 23 30.26 -50.00 48.36
CA ALA A 23 30.26 -51.44 48.15
C ALA A 23 31.68 -51.87 47.75
N GLY A 24 32.17 -52.96 48.33
CA GLY A 24 33.44 -53.59 47.97
C GLY A 24 33.39 -54.22 46.59
N LEU A 25 33.26 -53.40 45.55
CA LEU A 25 33.38 -53.80 44.15
C LEU A 25 34.84 -54.21 43.90
N SER A 26 35.05 -55.33 43.19
CA SER A 26 36.39 -55.72 42.76
C SER A 26 36.98 -54.65 41.83
N VAL A 27 38.31 -54.58 41.74
CA VAL A 27 39.01 -53.59 40.90
C VAL A 27 38.51 -53.64 39.44
N GLU A 28 38.20 -54.84 38.95
CA GLU A 28 37.68 -55.07 37.60
C GLU A 28 36.30 -54.43 37.38
N GLN A 29 35.40 -54.51 38.36
CA GLN A 29 34.07 -53.88 38.25
C GLN A 29 34.15 -52.35 38.22
N ARG A 30 35.11 -51.76 38.95
CA ARG A 30 35.36 -50.30 38.90
C ARG A 30 35.95 -49.87 37.57
N LEU A 31 36.86 -50.67 37.01
CA LEU A 31 37.45 -50.41 35.69
C LEU A 31 36.38 -50.46 34.59
N ALA A 32 35.51 -51.48 34.60
CA ALA A 32 34.40 -51.60 33.66
C ALA A 32 33.42 -50.43 33.75
N GLN A 33 33.14 -49.93 34.97
CA GLN A 33 32.29 -48.76 35.16
C GLN A 33 32.93 -47.47 34.65
N LEU A 34 34.24 -47.31 34.80
CA LEU A 34 34.99 -46.16 34.27
C LEU A 34 35.04 -46.18 32.75
N GLU A 35 35.27 -47.35 32.14
CA GLU A 35 35.26 -47.52 30.68
C GLU A 35 33.89 -47.20 30.08
N ALA A 36 32.80 -47.66 30.72
CA ALA A 36 31.44 -47.31 30.30
C ALA A 36 31.17 -45.80 30.37
N ARG A 37 31.66 -45.10 31.40
CA ARG A 37 31.53 -43.64 31.53
C ARG A 37 32.37 -42.89 30.50
N LEU A 38 33.57 -43.38 30.22
CA LEU A 38 34.46 -42.80 29.22
C LEU A 38 33.85 -42.92 27.81
N ASN A 39 33.32 -44.09 27.46
CA ASN A 39 32.62 -44.31 26.20
C ASN A 39 31.40 -43.39 26.05
N LEU A 40 30.62 -43.21 27.11
CA LEU A 40 29.49 -42.27 27.11
C LEU A 40 29.94 -40.81 26.92
N ALA A 41 31.01 -40.40 27.61
CA ALA A 41 31.57 -39.06 27.50
C ALA A 41 32.14 -38.79 26.09
N GLU A 42 32.82 -39.76 25.47
CA GLU A 42 33.30 -39.66 24.09
C GLU A 42 32.15 -39.55 23.09
N GLN A 43 31.09 -40.34 23.26
CA GLN A 43 29.88 -40.23 22.44
C GLN A 43 29.27 -38.83 22.55
N GLN A 44 29.09 -38.31 23.77
CA GLN A 44 28.55 -36.98 24.01
C GLN A 44 29.44 -35.87 23.41
N ALA A 45 30.76 -35.98 23.55
CA ALA A 45 31.71 -35.04 22.96
C ALA A 45 31.66 -35.06 21.42
N SER A 46 31.55 -36.25 20.82
CA SER A 46 31.42 -36.40 19.36
C SER A 46 30.12 -35.79 18.83
N GLU A 47 29.02 -35.97 19.56
CA GLU A 47 27.74 -35.35 19.21
C GLU A 47 27.78 -33.83 19.36
N ALA A 48 28.36 -33.34 20.45
CA ALA A 48 28.54 -31.91 20.69
C ALA A 48 29.38 -31.27 19.58
N SER A 49 30.48 -31.90 19.17
CA SER A 49 31.33 -31.45 18.06
C SER A 49 30.54 -31.40 16.74
N ARG A 50 29.77 -32.44 16.41
CA ARG A 50 28.91 -32.46 15.21
C ARG A 50 27.85 -31.36 15.24
N ARG A 51 27.25 -31.09 16.42
CA ARG A 51 26.25 -30.02 16.58
C ARG A 51 26.90 -28.65 16.40
N ALA A 52 28.09 -28.43 16.98
CA ALA A 52 28.85 -27.20 16.82
C ALA A 52 29.20 -26.93 15.34
N GLN A 53 29.73 -27.93 14.63
CA GLN A 53 30.05 -27.81 13.20
C GLN A 53 28.82 -27.46 12.34
N ARG A 54 27.67 -28.06 12.63
CA ARG A 54 26.42 -27.71 11.93
C ARG A 54 25.96 -26.29 12.25
N ALA A 55 26.09 -25.86 13.50
CA ALA A 55 25.75 -24.50 13.90
C ALA A 55 26.66 -23.48 13.19
N GLU A 56 27.98 -23.74 13.14
CA GLU A 56 28.95 -22.90 12.42
C GLU A 56 28.65 -22.79 10.93
N GLN A 57 28.30 -23.90 10.28
CA GLN A 57 27.89 -23.89 8.87
C GLN A 57 26.60 -23.08 8.65
N GLN A 58 25.64 -23.19 9.56
CA GLN A 58 24.40 -22.41 9.51
C GLN A 58 24.64 -20.92 9.71
N THR A 59 25.50 -20.54 10.65
CA THR A 59 25.86 -19.14 10.87
C THR A 59 26.63 -18.57 9.67
N ALA A 60 27.59 -19.30 9.10
CA ALA A 60 28.31 -18.84 7.92
C ALA A 60 27.37 -18.64 6.71
N ALA A 61 26.40 -19.55 6.50
CA ALA A 61 25.41 -19.40 5.45
C ALA A 61 24.45 -18.22 5.70
N ALA A 62 24.09 -17.96 6.97
CA ALA A 62 23.26 -16.82 7.35
C ALA A 62 23.99 -15.49 7.13
N GLU A 63 25.28 -15.42 7.49
CA GLU A 63 26.13 -14.24 7.29
C GLU A 63 26.29 -13.90 5.80
N GLN A 64 26.53 -14.90 4.95
CA GLN A 64 26.60 -14.70 3.50
C GLN A 64 25.29 -14.14 2.92
N ARG A 65 24.14 -14.64 3.39
CA ARG A 65 22.83 -14.12 2.98
C ARG A 65 22.60 -12.69 3.47
N ALA A 66 23.01 -12.38 4.70
CA ALA A 66 22.91 -11.03 5.24
C ALA A 66 23.75 -10.04 4.44
N ALA A 67 25.01 -10.39 4.13
CA ALA A 67 25.89 -9.54 3.31
C ALA A 67 25.32 -9.30 1.90
N ALA A 68 24.75 -10.33 1.26
CA ALA A 68 24.10 -10.18 -0.05
C ALA A 68 22.84 -9.29 0.02
N ALA A 69 22.05 -9.41 1.10
CA ALA A 69 20.88 -8.57 1.32
C ALA A 69 21.27 -7.10 1.55
N GLU A 70 22.34 -6.83 2.31
CA GLU A 70 22.86 -5.48 2.52
C GLU A 70 23.28 -4.81 1.21
N GLN A 71 23.96 -5.54 0.32
CA GLN A 71 24.33 -5.03 -1.01
C GLN A 71 23.11 -4.67 -1.86
N GLN A 72 22.06 -5.50 -1.83
CA GLN A 72 20.82 -5.22 -2.56
C GLN A 72 20.10 -3.98 -2.01
N VAL A 73 20.05 -3.83 -0.68
CA VAL A 73 19.46 -2.65 -0.03
C VAL A 73 20.22 -1.38 -0.37
N GLN A 74 21.56 -1.43 -0.43
CA GLN A 74 22.38 -0.29 -0.85
C GLN A 74 22.16 0.08 -2.33
N ALA A 75 22.04 -0.90 -3.23
CA ALA A 75 21.74 -0.64 -4.63
C ALA A 75 20.34 -0.01 -4.80
N LEU A 76 19.35 -0.51 -4.06
CA LEU A 76 17.98 0.01 -4.11
C LEU A 76 17.89 1.44 -3.53
N SER A 77 18.63 1.74 -2.47
CA SER A 77 18.65 3.09 -1.88
C SER A 77 19.25 4.12 -2.84
N GLN A 78 20.35 3.77 -3.55
CA GLN A 78 20.94 4.62 -4.58
C GLN A 78 19.99 4.85 -5.77
N GLN A 79 19.26 3.81 -6.19
CA GLN A 79 18.27 3.96 -7.25
C GLN A 79 17.09 4.86 -6.82
N THR A 80 16.68 4.75 -5.56
CA THR A 80 15.59 5.56 -4.99
C THR A 80 15.98 7.03 -4.92
N THR A 81 17.17 7.36 -4.42
CA THR A 81 17.64 8.76 -4.36
C THR A 81 17.80 9.38 -5.75
N ALA A 82 18.32 8.63 -6.72
CA ALA A 82 18.40 9.09 -8.11
C ALA A 82 17.01 9.36 -8.73
N ARG A 83 16.02 8.52 -8.41
CA ARG A 83 14.64 8.69 -8.89
C ARG A 83 13.96 9.89 -8.24
N GLU A 84 14.19 10.11 -6.94
CA GLU A 84 13.68 11.26 -6.21
C GLU A 84 14.26 12.57 -6.76
N GLN A 85 15.57 12.64 -6.99
CA GLN A 85 16.22 13.81 -7.59
C GLN A 85 15.66 14.10 -9.00
N LYS A 86 15.48 13.08 -9.83
CA LYS A 86 14.88 13.23 -11.16
C LYS A 86 13.43 13.72 -11.09
N GLN A 87 12.65 13.23 -10.14
CA GLN A 87 11.27 13.69 -9.91
C GLN A 87 11.24 15.14 -9.44
N GLN A 88 12.12 15.54 -8.53
CA GLN A 88 12.24 16.92 -8.05
C GLN A 88 12.63 17.88 -9.18
N ALA A 89 13.61 17.52 -10.00
CA ALA A 89 14.00 18.32 -11.17
C ALA A 89 12.85 18.46 -12.18
N THR A 90 12.11 17.38 -12.44
CA THR A 90 10.94 17.41 -13.34
C THR A 90 9.84 18.31 -12.78
N ASN A 91 9.56 18.23 -11.48
CA ASN A 91 8.56 19.07 -10.82
C ASN A 91 8.97 20.54 -10.83
N GLN A 92 10.25 20.86 -10.61
CA GLN A 92 10.77 22.23 -10.69
C GLN A 92 10.61 22.79 -12.11
N GLN A 93 11.00 22.03 -13.14
CA GLN A 93 10.82 22.43 -14.54
C GLN A 93 9.35 22.65 -14.89
N LEU A 94 8.44 21.78 -14.43
CA LEU A 94 7.00 21.94 -14.65
C LEU A 94 6.46 23.17 -13.94
N SER A 95 6.90 23.42 -12.70
CA SER A 95 6.49 24.61 -11.94
C SER A 95 6.96 25.92 -12.58
N GLU A 96 8.18 25.96 -13.11
CA GLU A 96 8.69 27.11 -13.85
C GLU A 96 7.94 27.34 -15.17
N GLN A 97 7.58 26.27 -15.87
CA GLN A 97 6.75 26.36 -17.09
C GLN A 97 5.33 26.84 -16.77
N LEU A 98 4.75 26.40 -15.66
CA LEU A 98 3.44 26.85 -15.19
C LEU A 98 3.48 28.30 -14.70
N ALA A 99 4.54 28.72 -14.00
CA ALA A 99 4.72 30.11 -13.55
C ALA A 99 4.93 31.09 -14.72
N LYS A 100 5.51 30.62 -15.83
CA LYS A 100 5.65 31.41 -17.07
C LYS A 100 4.33 31.52 -17.87
N ARG A 101 3.30 30.74 -17.55
CA ARG A 101 1.97 30.86 -18.16
C ARG A 101 1.06 31.69 -17.26
N ALA A 102 0.30 32.60 -17.87
CA ALA A 102 -0.77 33.27 -17.15
C ALA A 102 -1.80 32.21 -16.68
N PRO A 103 -2.31 32.29 -15.43
CA PRO A 103 -3.18 31.26 -14.84
C PRO A 103 -4.48 31.01 -15.63
N ASP A 104 -4.88 31.96 -16.48
CA ASP A 104 -6.07 31.84 -17.31
C ASP A 104 -5.78 31.51 -18.77
N ASP A 105 -4.53 31.58 -19.22
CA ASP A 105 -4.16 31.39 -20.61
C ASP A 105 -3.85 29.91 -20.88
N GLY A 106 -4.86 29.18 -21.34
CA GLY A 106 -4.75 27.73 -21.37
C GLY A 106 -5.98 27.00 -21.88
N PHE A 107 -5.82 25.68 -21.91
CA PHE A 107 -6.91 24.75 -22.16
C PHE A 107 -7.62 24.43 -20.84
N THR A 108 -8.94 24.45 -20.86
CA THR A 108 -9.82 24.16 -19.71
C THR A 108 -10.73 23.02 -20.08
N PHE A 109 -10.87 22.06 -19.17
CA PHE A 109 -11.79 20.94 -19.31
C PHE A 109 -12.74 20.91 -18.13
N ASN A 110 -14.05 20.90 -18.40
CA ASN A 110 -15.11 20.78 -17.39
C ASN A 110 -16.04 19.65 -17.81
N ALA A 111 -16.54 18.87 -16.86
CA ALA A 111 -17.46 17.79 -17.15
C ALA A 111 -18.55 17.68 -16.07
N TYR A 112 -19.74 17.27 -16.49
CA TYR A 112 -20.82 16.85 -15.61
C TYR A 112 -21.31 15.49 -16.09
N ALA A 113 -21.45 14.52 -15.20
CA ALA A 113 -21.97 13.22 -15.56
C ALA A 113 -22.83 12.64 -14.45
N ARG A 114 -23.88 11.93 -14.84
CA ARG A 114 -24.78 11.19 -13.97
C ARG A 114 -25.13 9.89 -14.66
N SER A 115 -24.99 8.78 -13.95
CA SER A 115 -25.35 7.46 -14.45
C SER A 115 -25.90 6.64 -13.30
N GLY A 116 -26.90 5.81 -13.57
CA GLY A 116 -27.53 5.00 -12.54
C GLY A 116 -28.62 4.11 -13.09
N MET A 117 -29.07 3.17 -12.25
CA MET A 117 -30.19 2.28 -12.56
C MET A 117 -31.26 2.43 -11.49
N LEU A 118 -32.50 2.59 -11.95
CA LEU A 118 -33.68 2.66 -11.10
C LEU A 118 -34.45 1.36 -11.21
N VAL A 119 -34.60 0.66 -10.08
CA VAL A 119 -35.34 -0.61 -9.97
C VAL A 119 -36.43 -0.51 -8.92
N ASN A 120 -37.56 -1.15 -9.17
CA ASN A 120 -38.66 -1.24 -8.22
C ASN A 120 -38.53 -2.49 -7.33
N SER A 121 -39.43 -2.64 -6.35
CA SER A 121 -39.48 -3.80 -5.43
C SER A 121 -39.70 -5.15 -6.11
N HIS A 122 -40.10 -5.18 -7.39
CA HIS A 122 -40.30 -6.39 -8.19
C HIS A 122 -39.10 -6.69 -9.10
N GLY A 123 -37.97 -5.98 -8.94
CA GLY A 123 -36.76 -6.16 -9.75
C GLY A 123 -36.90 -5.69 -11.20
N LYS A 124 -37.89 -4.86 -11.52
CA LYS A 124 -38.09 -4.26 -12.85
C LYS A 124 -37.66 -2.80 -12.85
N GLY A 125 -37.35 -2.25 -14.03
CA GLY A 125 -37.02 -0.84 -14.18
C GLY A 125 -38.11 0.07 -13.61
N ALA A 126 -37.73 1.00 -12.73
CA ALA A 126 -38.65 1.93 -12.10
C ALA A 126 -38.85 3.19 -12.96
N ARG A 127 -40.01 3.83 -12.80
CA ARG A 127 -40.24 5.18 -13.31
C ARG A 127 -39.60 6.19 -12.36
N GLY A 128 -38.91 7.16 -12.92
CA GLY A 128 -38.25 8.22 -12.19
C GLY A 128 -38.00 9.41 -13.09
N GLY A 129 -37.88 10.59 -12.50
CA GLY A 129 -37.56 11.85 -13.16
C GLY A 129 -38.08 13.04 -12.36
N PRO A 130 -37.50 14.24 -12.51
CA PRO A 130 -37.98 15.45 -11.85
C PRO A 130 -39.44 15.80 -12.18
N GLY A 131 -39.94 15.37 -13.35
CA GLY A 131 -41.29 15.65 -13.83
C GLY A 131 -42.28 14.48 -13.76
N VAL A 132 -42.10 13.52 -12.86
CA VAL A 132 -43.01 12.36 -12.74
C VAL A 132 -44.34 12.69 -12.06
N SER A 133 -44.42 13.79 -11.30
CA SER A 133 -45.66 14.19 -10.63
C SER A 133 -46.63 14.85 -11.63
N PRO A 134 -47.96 14.66 -11.47
CA PRO A 134 -48.95 15.38 -12.28
C PRO A 134 -48.82 16.90 -12.16
N ALA A 135 -48.32 17.40 -11.03
CA ALA A 135 -48.07 18.83 -10.84
C ALA A 135 -47.00 19.38 -11.81
N SER A 136 -46.08 18.54 -12.30
CA SER A 136 -45.01 18.98 -13.20
C SER A 136 -45.50 19.49 -14.56
N SER A 137 -46.75 19.23 -14.95
CA SER A 137 -47.34 19.79 -16.17
C SER A 137 -47.82 21.24 -16.01
N LEU A 138 -47.85 21.76 -14.78
CA LEU A 138 -48.22 23.14 -14.48
C LEU A 138 -46.94 24.00 -14.48
N ASN A 139 -46.71 24.71 -15.59
CA ASN A 139 -45.60 25.68 -15.76
C ASN A 139 -44.18 25.14 -15.53
N GLY A 140 -43.98 23.83 -15.42
CA GLY A 140 -42.66 23.20 -15.27
C GLY A 140 -41.96 23.45 -13.93
N ASP A 141 -42.62 24.07 -12.95
CA ASP A 141 -41.96 24.50 -11.70
C ASP A 141 -42.16 23.52 -10.52
N ALA A 142 -43.10 22.59 -10.64
CA ALA A 142 -43.38 21.59 -9.61
C ALA A 142 -42.53 20.32 -9.80
N HIS A 143 -41.20 20.47 -9.74
CA HIS A 143 -40.28 19.34 -9.80
C HIS A 143 -40.18 18.61 -8.45
N VAL A 144 -40.21 17.28 -8.49
CA VAL A 144 -39.89 16.44 -7.33
C VAL A 144 -38.37 16.29 -7.19
N GLY A 145 -37.91 16.02 -5.96
CA GLY A 145 -36.48 15.87 -5.67
C GLY A 145 -35.76 14.88 -6.60
N ARG A 146 -34.49 15.17 -6.89
CA ARG A 146 -33.66 14.40 -7.85
C ARG A 146 -32.98 13.17 -7.23
N LEU A 147 -32.74 13.17 -5.92
CA LEU A 147 -32.00 12.10 -5.25
C LEU A 147 -32.73 10.76 -5.41
N GLY A 148 -32.07 9.79 -6.04
CA GLY A 148 -32.64 8.46 -6.30
C GLY A 148 -33.80 8.46 -7.30
N ASN A 149 -34.01 9.56 -8.04
CA ASN A 149 -35.18 9.76 -8.91
C ASN A 149 -34.80 10.14 -10.35
N GLU A 150 -33.64 9.69 -10.84
CA GLU A 150 -33.24 9.92 -12.23
C GLU A 150 -32.71 8.62 -12.86
N LYS A 151 -33.38 8.13 -13.91
CA LYS A 151 -33.12 6.82 -14.56
C LYS A 151 -32.24 6.89 -15.81
N ASP A 152 -31.91 8.10 -16.22
CA ASP A 152 -31.16 8.43 -17.43
C ASP A 152 -29.66 8.53 -17.13
N ASN A 153 -28.86 8.25 -18.16
CA ASN A 153 -27.42 8.45 -18.13
C ASN A 153 -27.12 9.74 -18.89
N TYR A 154 -26.67 10.77 -18.20
CA TYR A 154 -26.43 12.08 -18.78
C TYR A 154 -24.97 12.46 -18.64
N ALA A 155 -24.36 13.01 -19.70
CA ALA A 155 -23.00 13.50 -19.66
C ALA A 155 -22.87 14.80 -20.45
N GLU A 156 -22.12 15.75 -19.90
CA GLU A 156 -21.68 16.97 -20.54
C GLU A 156 -20.16 17.06 -20.47
N LEU A 157 -19.54 17.37 -21.60
CA LEU A 157 -18.11 17.60 -21.74
C LEU A 157 -17.93 19.01 -22.29
N SER A 158 -17.17 19.84 -21.60
CA SER A 158 -16.89 21.22 -21.99
C SER A 158 -15.40 21.45 -22.14
N PHE A 159 -14.97 21.78 -23.35
CA PHE A 159 -13.61 22.11 -23.71
C PHE A 159 -13.50 23.61 -23.94
N GLY A 160 -12.55 24.27 -23.30
CA GLY A 160 -12.32 25.71 -23.45
C GLY A 160 -10.87 26.03 -23.76
N LYS A 161 -10.62 27.00 -24.62
CA LYS A 161 -9.29 27.55 -24.87
C LYS A 161 -9.36 29.07 -24.76
N LYS A 162 -8.64 29.64 -23.79
CA LYS A 162 -8.37 31.09 -23.75
C LYS A 162 -7.03 31.33 -24.46
N LEU A 163 -6.99 32.41 -25.23
CA LEU A 163 -5.82 32.97 -25.88
C LEU A 163 -5.70 34.40 -25.37
N THR A 164 -4.58 34.75 -24.76
CA THR A 164 -4.25 36.12 -24.38
C THR A 164 -3.16 36.63 -25.32
N PHE A 165 -3.36 37.79 -25.93
CA PHE A 165 -2.42 38.38 -26.87
C PHE A 165 -1.47 39.36 -26.17
N ASN A 166 -0.38 39.75 -26.84
CA ASN A 166 0.66 40.62 -26.28
C ASN A 166 0.15 42.04 -25.96
N ASP A 167 -0.94 42.46 -26.59
CA ASP A 167 -1.62 43.75 -26.35
C ASP A 167 -2.61 43.70 -25.17
N GLY A 168 -2.75 42.55 -24.50
CA GLY A 168 -3.67 42.33 -23.39
C GLY A 168 -5.09 41.97 -23.80
N SER A 169 -5.41 41.97 -25.10
CA SER A 169 -6.69 41.47 -25.61
C SER A 169 -6.80 39.95 -25.43
N TRP A 170 -8.02 39.42 -25.43
CA TRP A 170 -8.22 37.98 -25.26
C TRP A 170 -9.35 37.41 -26.09
N ALA A 171 -9.19 36.15 -26.50
CA ALA A 171 -10.21 35.35 -27.14
C ALA A 171 -10.45 34.05 -26.35
N ARG A 172 -11.70 33.68 -26.13
CA ARG A 172 -12.09 32.42 -25.47
C ARG A 172 -13.01 31.63 -26.39
N PHE A 173 -12.58 30.42 -26.70
CA PHE A 173 -13.38 29.41 -27.38
C PHE A 173 -13.88 28.41 -26.36
N LYS A 174 -15.18 28.10 -26.34
CA LYS A 174 -15.77 27.04 -25.51
C LYS A 174 -16.63 26.15 -26.38
N THR A 175 -16.38 24.85 -26.36
CA THR A 175 -17.18 23.82 -27.01
C THR A 175 -17.78 22.89 -25.96
N MET A 176 -19.09 22.72 -25.95
CA MET A 176 -19.80 21.76 -25.11
C MET A 176 -20.40 20.65 -25.97
N LEU A 177 -20.20 19.40 -25.53
CA LEU A 177 -20.87 18.21 -26.03
C LEU A 177 -21.73 17.62 -24.91
N ALA A 178 -23.02 17.39 -25.17
CA ALA A 178 -23.93 16.78 -24.21
C ALA A 178 -24.64 15.56 -24.80
N ASP A 179 -24.77 14.49 -24.01
CA ASP A 179 -25.48 13.26 -24.38
C ASP A 179 -26.39 12.77 -23.24
N GLY A 180 -27.55 12.21 -23.61
CA GLY A 180 -28.57 11.75 -22.66
C GLY A 180 -29.76 10.99 -23.30
N PRO A 181 -30.15 9.81 -22.79
CA PRO A 181 -31.31 9.04 -23.26
C PRO A 181 -32.63 9.83 -23.20
N PRO A 182 -33.61 9.55 -24.08
CA PRO A 182 -33.63 8.47 -25.09
C PRO A 182 -33.08 8.90 -26.46
N THR A 183 -32.39 10.03 -26.57
CA THR A 183 -32.08 10.67 -27.86
C THR A 183 -30.63 11.11 -27.96
N ARG A 184 -29.97 10.59 -29.00
CA ARG A 184 -28.70 11.00 -29.64
C ARG A 184 -28.31 12.47 -29.34
N ILE A 185 -27.06 12.71 -28.91
CA ILE A 185 -26.36 14.01 -28.72
C ILE A 185 -27.30 15.22 -28.71
N ARG A 186 -27.70 15.66 -27.51
CA ARG A 186 -28.68 16.75 -27.32
C ARG A 186 -28.12 18.16 -27.47
N GLY A 187 -26.81 18.32 -27.57
CA GLY A 187 -26.25 19.67 -27.67
C GLY A 187 -24.79 19.67 -28.08
N PHE A 188 -24.52 20.36 -29.18
CA PHE A 188 -23.20 20.87 -29.51
C PHE A 188 -23.29 22.39 -29.48
N ARG A 189 -22.58 23.02 -28.53
CA ARG A 189 -22.57 24.48 -28.40
C ARG A 189 -21.14 24.98 -28.49
N ILE A 190 -20.87 25.80 -29.50
CA ILE A 190 -19.66 26.61 -29.57
C ILE A 190 -20.01 28.02 -29.11
N THR A 191 -19.28 28.53 -28.13
CA THR A 191 -19.32 29.92 -27.69
C THR A 191 -17.94 30.52 -27.90
N THR A 192 -17.88 31.62 -28.64
CA THR A 192 -16.68 32.43 -28.81
C THR A 192 -16.91 33.78 -28.15
N ALA A 193 -15.96 34.25 -27.36
CA ALA A 193 -15.96 35.59 -26.78
C ALA A 193 -14.60 36.24 -27.03
N THR A 194 -14.60 37.50 -27.43
CA THR A 194 -13.39 38.28 -27.73
C THR A 194 -13.55 39.68 -27.13
N ILE A 195 -12.50 40.20 -26.50
CA ILE A 195 -12.39 41.58 -26.03
C ILE A 195 -11.03 42.12 -26.46
#